data_AF-A0A1D8T7E9-F1
#
_entry.id   AF-A0A1D8T7E9-F1
#
_cell.length_a   1.000
_cell.length_b   1.000
_cell.length_c   1.000
_cell.angle_alpha   90.00
_cell.angle_beta   90.00
_cell.angle_gamma   90.00
#
_symmetry.space_group_name_H-M   'P 1'
#
loop_
_entity.id
_entity.type
_entity.pdbx_description
1 polymer ?
#
loop_
_entity_poly.entity_id
_entity_poly.type
_entity_poly.pdbx_seq_one_letter_code
_entity_poly.pdbx_strand_id
1 'polypeptide(L)'
;MPPALDGGSIAEAVAAVSLVDHHCHGVMREPLDRAVFESLLCEADAPGQWHGSLFDTQVGFSVRRLCAPVLDMAPHSEPDEYLHRRAELGVDEVTRRLMRATGISEFLVDTGFLQDRVTTPEDLAVLAGARAYEVVRLESVAAEVIAECSGNTFAQTCRARLEAAAHTAIAFKSIAAYRVGLDLAPERPSDADVLIAAARWESEIATGEPIRLNDRTLIRFLIWTAVDLGLPIQFHVGYGDADTDLARGDPLLLMPLLRATADCGVPIMLLHNYPFHRHAGYLAQVFDHVFVDVGLAVQNVGRRGAASILAELLELAPFGSVLFSTDAFGLPELYYVAAMQFREALATVVEERVVQRDWSESDSRRIVRMIGSQNARRAYRLDS
;
A
#
# COMPACT_ATOMS: atom_id res chain seq x y z
N MET A 1 11.49 34.64 25.45
CA MET A 1 10.29 34.23 24.72
C MET A 1 10.74 33.49 23.47
N PRO A 2 10.34 32.23 23.26
CA PRO A 2 10.55 31.60 21.97
C PRO A 2 9.69 32.29 20.90
N PRO A 3 10.08 32.28 19.62
CA PRO A 3 9.30 32.90 18.56
C PRO A 3 7.98 32.14 18.39
N ALA A 4 6.91 32.87 18.05
CA ALA A 4 5.61 32.28 17.74
C ALA A 4 5.77 31.28 16.59
N LEU A 5 5.58 30.00 16.86
CA LEU A 5 5.61 28.92 15.87
C LEU A 5 4.26 28.91 15.13
N ASP A 6 4.30 29.27 13.85
CA ASP A 6 3.33 29.02 12.78
C ASP A 6 1.85 29.24 13.07
N GLY A 7 1.40 30.50 12.94
CA GLY A 7 0.00 30.93 13.07
C GLY A 7 -0.93 30.62 11.89
N GLY A 8 -0.65 29.58 11.09
CA GLY A 8 -1.52 29.15 9.99
C GLY A 8 -2.66 28.23 10.45
N SER A 9 -3.73 28.02 9.69
CA SER A 9 -4.83 27.11 10.07
C SER A 9 -4.42 25.63 10.14
N ILE A 10 -5.25 24.74 10.71
CA ILE A 10 -5.00 23.29 10.67
C ILE A 10 -5.03 22.77 9.23
N ALA A 11 -6.01 23.21 8.43
CA ALA A 11 -6.04 22.96 7.00
C ALA A 11 -4.72 23.33 6.28
N GLU A 12 -4.12 24.48 6.58
CA GLU A 12 -2.82 24.88 6.01
C GLU A 12 -1.69 23.95 6.46
N ALA A 13 -1.67 23.53 7.73
CA ALA A 13 -0.67 22.58 8.22
C ALA A 13 -0.80 21.21 7.54
N VAL A 14 -2.02 20.75 7.30
CA VAL A 14 -2.30 19.48 6.59
C VAL A 14 -2.01 19.61 5.09
N ALA A 15 -2.25 20.76 4.48
CA ALA A 15 -1.87 20.99 3.08
C ALA A 15 -0.34 21.00 2.90
N ALA A 16 0.40 21.57 3.86
CA ALA A 16 1.85 21.72 3.80
C ALA A 16 2.64 20.47 4.25
N VAL A 17 2.01 19.47 4.87
CA VAL A 17 2.75 18.31 5.38
C VAL A 17 3.36 17.50 4.23
N SER A 18 4.65 17.18 4.31
CA SER A 18 5.28 16.22 3.40
C SER A 18 4.76 14.81 3.73
N LEU A 19 4.38 14.07 2.68
CA LEU A 19 3.91 12.69 2.79
C LEU A 19 5.02 11.70 2.44
N VAL A 20 5.13 10.61 3.19
CA VAL A 20 5.88 9.40 2.81
C VAL A 20 4.84 8.35 2.47
N ASP A 21 4.75 7.97 1.21
CA ASP A 21 3.87 6.91 0.75
C ASP A 21 4.56 5.57 1.01
N HIS A 22 4.24 4.94 2.15
CA HIS A 22 4.97 3.74 2.59
C HIS A 22 4.57 2.46 1.86
N HIS A 23 3.57 2.51 0.98
CA HIS A 23 3.21 1.41 0.11
C HIS A 23 2.45 1.89 -1.14
N CYS A 24 3.04 1.63 -2.30
CA CYS A 24 2.44 1.91 -3.60
C CYS A 24 3.04 1.01 -4.70
N HIS A 25 2.59 1.19 -5.94
CA HIS A 25 3.06 0.41 -7.09
C HIS A 25 3.40 1.26 -8.32
N GLY A 26 4.09 0.69 -9.30
CA GLY A 26 4.42 1.42 -10.52
C GLY A 26 3.21 1.94 -11.31
N VAL A 27 3.45 2.95 -12.14
CA VAL A 27 2.49 3.55 -13.08
C VAL A 27 2.63 2.91 -14.46
N MET A 28 1.53 2.76 -15.20
CA MET A 28 1.53 2.23 -16.57
C MET A 28 2.39 3.11 -17.49
N ARG A 29 3.27 2.47 -18.28
CA ARG A 29 4.19 3.17 -19.18
C ARG A 29 3.63 3.40 -20.58
N GLU A 30 2.51 2.77 -20.91
CA GLU A 30 1.89 2.82 -22.24
C GLU A 30 0.59 3.62 -22.22
N PRO A 31 0.20 4.24 -23.37
CA PRO A 31 -1.11 4.86 -23.51
C PRO A 31 -2.23 3.85 -23.22
N LEU A 32 -3.27 4.33 -22.54
CA LEU A 32 -4.41 3.50 -22.15
C LEU A 32 -5.62 3.85 -23.00
N ASP A 33 -6.34 2.83 -23.47
CA ASP A 33 -7.70 3.03 -23.94
C ASP A 33 -8.68 3.18 -22.75
N ARG A 34 -9.94 3.47 -23.07
CA ARG A 34 -10.97 3.66 -22.05
C ARG A 34 -11.21 2.42 -21.19
N ALA A 35 -11.20 1.23 -21.77
CA ALA A 35 -11.51 0.00 -21.05
C ALA A 35 -10.40 -0.32 -20.03
N VAL A 36 -9.13 -0.19 -20.44
CA VAL A 36 -7.98 -0.39 -19.55
C VAL A 36 -7.87 0.72 -18.50
N PHE A 37 -8.17 1.97 -18.86
CA PHE A 37 -8.20 3.05 -17.86
C PHE A 37 -9.26 2.76 -16.79
N GLU A 38 -10.48 2.42 -17.20
CA GLU A 38 -11.54 2.12 -16.26
C GLU A 38 -11.22 0.87 -15.42
N SER A 39 -10.68 -0.21 -15.99
CA SER A 39 -10.32 -1.40 -15.20
C SER A 39 -9.31 -1.10 -14.08
N LEU A 40 -8.47 -0.08 -14.25
CA LEU A 40 -7.52 0.35 -13.20
C LEU A 40 -8.15 1.25 -12.13
N LEU A 41 -9.43 1.60 -12.23
CA LEU A 41 -10.16 2.33 -11.18
C LEU A 41 -10.79 1.40 -10.13
N CYS A 42 -10.66 0.08 -10.26
CA CYS A 42 -11.15 -0.86 -9.25
C CYS A 42 -10.28 -2.13 -9.19
N GLU A 43 -10.53 -2.96 -8.18
CA GLU A 43 -9.82 -4.23 -7.97
C GLU A 43 -10.39 -5.40 -8.81
N ALA A 44 -11.43 -5.16 -9.61
CA ALA A 44 -11.96 -6.19 -10.49
C ALA A 44 -11.16 -6.25 -11.79
N ASP A 45 -11.06 -7.44 -12.39
CA ASP A 45 -10.34 -7.65 -13.66
C ASP A 45 -10.79 -6.71 -14.78
N ALA A 46 -12.08 -6.35 -14.78
CA ALA A 46 -12.67 -5.42 -15.73
C ALA A 46 -13.95 -4.78 -15.18
N PRO A 47 -14.37 -3.63 -15.73
CA PRO A 47 -15.72 -3.10 -15.51
C PRO A 47 -16.76 -4.14 -15.93
N GLY A 48 -17.59 -4.61 -15.00
CA GLY A 48 -18.64 -5.57 -15.34
C GLY A 48 -19.77 -4.92 -16.16
N GLN A 49 -20.34 -5.67 -17.09
CA GLN A 49 -21.39 -5.22 -18.04
C GLN A 49 -22.63 -4.57 -17.39
N TRP A 50 -22.86 -4.82 -16.09
CA TRP A 50 -24.03 -4.34 -15.35
C TRP A 50 -23.79 -3.01 -14.62
N HIS A 51 -22.54 -2.62 -14.42
CA HIS A 51 -22.17 -1.50 -13.54
C HIS A 51 -22.02 -0.18 -14.30
N GLY A 52 -22.07 -0.21 -15.63
CA GLY A 52 -21.82 0.96 -16.46
C GLY A 52 -20.34 1.37 -16.38
N SER A 53 -20.11 2.68 -16.33
CA SER A 53 -18.76 3.23 -16.32
C SER A 53 -18.22 3.36 -14.90
N LEU A 54 -16.93 3.07 -14.70
CA LEU A 54 -16.25 3.33 -13.44
C LEU A 54 -16.02 4.82 -13.18
N PHE A 55 -16.31 5.70 -14.15
CA PHE A 55 -16.46 7.13 -13.89
C PHE A 55 -17.67 7.46 -13.01
N ASP A 56 -18.66 6.56 -12.91
CA ASP A 56 -19.84 6.70 -12.06
C ASP A 56 -19.63 6.13 -10.64
N THR A 57 -18.38 6.18 -10.15
CA THR A 57 -17.97 5.74 -8.81
C THR A 57 -17.32 6.90 -8.04
N GLN A 58 -17.18 6.78 -6.71
CA GLN A 58 -16.51 7.83 -5.92
C GLN A 58 -15.10 8.15 -6.41
N VAL A 59 -14.33 7.12 -6.83
CA VAL A 59 -13.01 7.33 -7.41
C VAL A 59 -13.10 8.03 -8.76
N GLY A 60 -14.02 7.62 -9.64
CA GLY A 60 -14.27 8.26 -10.94
C GLY A 60 -14.65 9.74 -10.83
N PHE A 61 -15.57 10.08 -9.92
CA PHE A 61 -15.93 11.47 -9.60
C PHE A 61 -14.72 12.25 -9.04
N SER A 62 -13.89 11.61 -8.22
CA SER A 62 -12.70 12.23 -7.65
C SER A 62 -11.63 12.50 -8.71
N VAL A 63 -11.42 11.58 -9.66
CA VAL A 63 -10.54 11.80 -10.83
C VAL A 63 -10.98 13.04 -11.60
N ARG A 64 -12.26 13.11 -11.98
CA ARG A 64 -12.80 14.25 -12.74
C ARG A 64 -12.75 15.57 -11.96
N ARG A 65 -12.94 15.53 -10.64
CA ARG A 65 -12.90 16.74 -9.79
C ARG A 65 -11.47 17.23 -9.56
N LEU A 66 -10.55 16.33 -9.23
CA LEU A 66 -9.21 16.65 -8.73
C LEU A 66 -8.16 16.66 -9.84
N CYS A 67 -8.13 15.65 -10.70
CA CYS A 67 -7.09 15.49 -11.72
C CYS A 67 -7.30 16.43 -12.91
N ALA A 68 -8.55 16.70 -13.30
CA ALA A 68 -8.85 17.54 -14.47
C ALA A 68 -8.18 18.94 -14.39
N PRO A 69 -8.24 19.69 -13.27
CA PRO A 69 -7.48 20.93 -13.11
C PRO A 69 -5.97 20.82 -13.27
N VAL A 70 -5.37 19.69 -12.87
CA VAL A 70 -3.93 19.44 -13.02
C VAL A 70 -3.54 19.25 -14.50
N LEU A 71 -4.51 18.88 -15.34
CA LEU A 71 -4.37 18.67 -16.78
C LEU A 71 -4.92 19.83 -17.62
N ASP A 72 -5.06 21.02 -17.01
CA ASP A 72 -5.57 22.26 -17.61
C ASP A 72 -7.04 22.19 -18.06
N MET A 73 -7.85 21.37 -17.40
CA MET A 73 -9.29 21.23 -17.65
C MET A 73 -10.12 21.80 -16.51
N ALA A 74 -11.40 22.06 -16.77
CA ALA A 74 -12.34 22.42 -15.71
C ALA A 74 -12.56 21.21 -14.78
N PRO A 75 -12.72 21.43 -13.46
CA PRO A 75 -13.23 20.38 -12.57
C PRO A 75 -14.54 19.82 -13.12
N HIS A 76 -14.70 18.50 -13.01
CA HIS A 76 -15.89 17.78 -13.48
C HIS A 76 -16.06 17.70 -15.01
N SER A 77 -15.01 17.95 -15.81
CA SER A 77 -15.02 17.64 -17.26
C SER A 77 -15.50 16.22 -17.55
N GLU A 78 -16.19 16.02 -18.67
CA GLU A 78 -16.79 14.73 -19.05
C GLU A 78 -15.74 13.63 -19.26
N PRO A 79 -16.06 12.35 -19.03
CA PRO A 79 -15.08 11.26 -19.08
C PRO A 79 -14.31 11.18 -20.39
N ASP A 80 -15.01 11.28 -21.53
CA ASP A 80 -14.38 11.17 -22.84
C ASP A 80 -13.49 12.39 -23.14
N GLU A 81 -13.86 13.58 -22.68
CA GLU A 81 -13.02 14.79 -22.77
C GLU A 81 -11.75 14.65 -21.92
N TYR A 82 -11.89 14.10 -20.71
CA TYR A 82 -10.77 13.84 -19.80
C TYR A 82 -9.77 12.86 -20.42
N LEU A 83 -10.26 11.73 -20.93
CA LEU A 83 -9.42 10.72 -21.57
C LEU A 83 -8.76 11.25 -22.85
N HIS A 84 -9.47 12.06 -23.64
CA HIS A 84 -8.90 12.70 -24.81
C HIS A 84 -7.75 13.63 -24.43
N ARG A 85 -7.96 14.53 -23.46
CA ARG A 85 -6.92 15.44 -22.97
C ARG A 85 -5.72 14.70 -22.40
N ARG A 86 -5.97 13.64 -21.63
CA ARG A 86 -4.93 12.76 -21.10
C ARG A 86 -4.08 12.15 -22.21
N ALA A 87 -4.72 11.69 -23.29
CA ALA A 87 -4.03 11.13 -24.45
C ALA A 87 -3.24 12.19 -25.23
N GLU A 88 -3.77 13.40 -25.40
CA GLU A 88 -3.08 14.52 -26.05
C GLU A 88 -1.78 14.93 -25.32
N LEU A 89 -1.80 14.95 -23.99
CA LEU A 89 -0.63 15.30 -23.18
C LEU A 89 0.45 14.20 -23.20
N GLY A 90 0.03 12.94 -23.30
CA GLY A 90 0.91 11.78 -23.25
C GLY A 90 1.23 11.31 -21.82
N VAL A 91 1.60 10.03 -21.71
CA VAL A 91 1.78 9.29 -20.45
C VAL A 91 2.75 9.99 -19.49
N ASP A 92 3.95 10.34 -19.96
CA ASP A 92 5.00 10.93 -19.14
C ASP A 92 4.60 12.30 -18.57
N GLU A 93 3.93 13.13 -19.37
CA GLU A 93 3.53 14.47 -18.94
C GLU A 93 2.38 14.41 -17.93
N VAL A 94 1.38 13.56 -18.18
CA VAL A 94 0.29 13.31 -17.23
C VAL A 94 0.85 12.79 -15.91
N THR A 95 1.73 11.80 -15.96
CA THR A 95 2.35 11.21 -14.78
C THR A 95 3.17 12.25 -14.02
N ARG A 96 4.03 13.01 -14.70
CA ARG A 96 4.84 14.06 -14.07
C ARG A 96 3.98 15.11 -13.36
N ARG A 97 2.92 15.61 -14.01
CA ARG A 97 2.05 16.64 -13.42
C ARG A 97 1.31 16.13 -12.19
N LEU A 98 0.65 14.98 -12.30
CA LEU A 98 -0.13 14.41 -11.22
C LEU A 98 0.75 13.98 -10.04
N MET A 99 1.84 13.27 -10.31
CA MET A 99 2.76 12.80 -9.27
C MET A 99 3.41 13.97 -8.52
N ARG A 100 3.86 15.03 -9.22
CA ARG A 100 4.43 16.23 -8.57
C ARG A 100 3.40 17.01 -7.75
N ALA A 101 2.13 16.98 -8.15
CA ALA A 101 1.06 17.66 -7.43
C ALA A 101 0.69 16.96 -6.11
N THR A 102 1.10 15.70 -5.87
CA THR A 102 0.77 14.96 -4.65
C THR A 102 1.38 15.55 -3.37
N GLY A 103 2.55 16.19 -3.49
CA GLY A 103 3.36 16.57 -2.33
C GLY A 103 3.93 15.38 -1.55
N ILE A 104 4.01 14.19 -2.17
CA ILE A 104 4.72 13.02 -1.64
C ILE A 104 6.20 13.17 -1.95
N SER A 105 7.04 12.96 -0.94
CA SER A 105 8.50 13.13 -1.04
C SER A 105 9.27 11.81 -1.13
N GLU A 106 8.67 10.71 -0.68
CA GLU A 106 9.24 9.37 -0.71
C GLU A 106 8.16 8.33 -1.03
N PHE A 107 8.49 7.39 -1.92
CA PHE A 107 7.64 6.28 -2.34
C PHE A 107 8.30 4.94 -1.98
N LEU A 108 7.57 4.03 -1.35
CA LEU A 108 8.01 2.66 -1.09
C LEU A 108 7.23 1.73 -2.02
N VAL A 109 7.88 1.31 -3.09
CA VAL A 109 7.26 0.70 -4.26
C VAL A 109 7.38 -0.81 -4.18
N ASP A 110 6.25 -1.52 -4.10
CA ASP A 110 6.21 -2.98 -4.24
C ASP A 110 6.41 -3.37 -5.70
N THR A 111 7.56 -4.00 -5.98
CA THR A 111 8.02 -4.40 -7.32
C THR A 111 7.51 -5.79 -7.74
N GLY A 112 6.69 -6.44 -6.92
CA GLY A 112 6.22 -7.81 -7.17
C GLY A 112 5.00 -7.95 -8.08
N PHE A 113 4.45 -6.87 -8.62
CA PHE A 113 3.21 -6.90 -9.41
C PHE A 113 3.37 -6.22 -10.77
N LEU A 114 3.21 -7.01 -11.86
CA LEU A 114 3.25 -6.54 -13.25
C LEU A 114 4.47 -5.65 -13.58
N GLN A 115 5.63 -6.01 -13.02
CA GLN A 115 6.88 -5.24 -13.08
C GLN A 115 7.34 -4.90 -14.50
N ASP A 116 6.98 -5.71 -15.49
CA ASP A 116 7.28 -5.52 -16.90
C ASP A 116 6.40 -4.45 -17.58
N ARG A 117 5.26 -4.09 -16.99
CA ARG A 117 4.27 -3.16 -17.57
C ARG A 117 4.30 -1.77 -16.93
N VAL A 118 4.82 -1.67 -15.71
CA VAL A 118 4.81 -0.43 -14.93
C VAL A 118 6.21 0.17 -14.79
N THR A 119 6.30 1.39 -14.26
CA THR A 119 7.57 2.06 -13.92
C THR A 119 8.32 1.32 -12.83
N THR A 120 9.65 1.29 -12.91
CA THR A 120 10.50 0.91 -11.78
C THR A 120 10.46 2.01 -10.69
N PRO A 121 10.99 1.75 -9.47
CA PRO A 121 11.16 2.79 -8.47
C PRO A 121 11.96 4.00 -8.99
N GLU A 122 13.04 3.78 -9.75
CA GLU A 122 13.87 4.85 -10.30
C GLU A 122 13.11 5.73 -11.29
N ASP A 123 12.38 5.12 -12.23
CA ASP A 123 11.56 5.84 -13.20
C ASP A 123 10.47 6.67 -12.50
N LEU A 124 9.81 6.07 -11.51
CA LEU A 124 8.78 6.74 -10.71
C LEU A 124 9.36 7.95 -9.95
N ALA A 125 10.54 7.80 -9.36
CA ALA A 125 11.25 8.88 -8.66
C ALA A 125 11.56 10.06 -9.58
N VAL A 126 12.03 9.78 -10.81
CA VAL A 126 12.32 10.82 -11.82
C VAL A 126 11.06 11.56 -12.24
N LEU A 127 9.97 10.85 -12.53
CA LEU A 127 8.70 11.46 -12.94
C LEU A 127 8.10 12.30 -11.81
N ALA A 128 8.09 11.77 -10.58
CA ALA A 128 7.57 12.44 -9.40
C ALA A 128 8.46 13.58 -8.89
N GLY A 129 9.76 13.60 -9.25
CA GLY A 129 10.72 14.55 -8.66
C GLY A 129 10.94 14.29 -7.16
N ALA A 130 10.97 13.01 -6.78
CA ALA A 130 10.99 12.53 -5.39
C ALA A 130 12.03 11.41 -5.21
N ARG A 131 12.01 10.73 -4.06
CA ARG A 131 12.77 9.50 -3.84
C ARG A 131 11.84 8.29 -3.90
N ALA A 132 12.35 7.18 -4.40
CA ALA A 132 11.65 5.89 -4.35
C ALA A 132 12.58 4.81 -3.84
N TYR A 133 12.00 3.84 -3.14
CA TYR A 133 12.69 2.71 -2.54
C TYR A 133 11.97 1.43 -2.91
N GLU A 134 12.71 0.35 -3.10
CA GLU A 134 12.15 -0.96 -3.45
C GLU A 134 11.60 -1.67 -2.21
N VAL A 135 10.40 -2.23 -2.35
CA VAL A 135 9.82 -3.23 -1.46
C VAL A 135 9.72 -4.55 -2.22
N VAL A 136 10.35 -5.60 -1.71
CA VAL A 136 10.43 -6.90 -2.39
C VAL A 136 9.29 -7.81 -1.96
N ARG A 137 8.50 -8.29 -2.93
CA ARG A 137 7.38 -9.21 -2.68
C ARG A 137 7.87 -10.65 -2.55
N LEU A 138 7.64 -11.24 -1.38
CA LEU A 138 8.11 -12.58 -1.03
C LEU A 138 7.59 -13.67 -1.99
N GLU A 139 6.31 -13.61 -2.33
CA GLU A 139 5.67 -14.61 -3.18
C GLU A 139 6.17 -14.54 -4.63
N SER A 140 6.59 -13.36 -5.09
CA SER A 140 7.18 -13.19 -6.43
C SER A 140 8.59 -13.79 -6.50
N VAL A 141 9.42 -13.56 -5.47
CA VAL A 141 10.74 -14.21 -5.35
C VAL A 141 10.59 -15.73 -5.36
N ALA A 142 9.62 -16.28 -4.63
CA ALA A 142 9.37 -17.72 -4.63
C ALA A 142 8.92 -18.25 -6.01
N ALA A 143 8.08 -17.50 -6.72
CA ALA A 143 7.64 -17.86 -8.08
C ALA A 143 8.81 -17.87 -9.08
N GLU A 144 9.71 -16.89 -9.01
CA GLU A 144 10.93 -16.87 -9.83
C GLU A 144 11.86 -18.03 -9.49
N VAL A 145 12.07 -18.30 -8.20
CA VAL A 145 12.94 -19.40 -7.74
C VAL A 145 12.41 -20.76 -8.21
N ILE A 146 11.12 -21.06 -8.05
CA ILE A 146 10.58 -22.37 -8.46
C ILE A 146 10.59 -22.54 -10.00
N ALA A 147 10.57 -21.45 -10.76
CA ALA A 147 10.70 -21.50 -12.22
C ALA A 147 12.14 -21.85 -12.68
N GLU A 148 13.14 -21.53 -11.87
CA GLU A 148 14.56 -21.66 -12.21
C GLU A 148 15.25 -22.90 -11.62
N CYS A 149 14.71 -23.49 -10.54
CA CYS A 149 15.37 -24.58 -9.83
C CYS A 149 14.43 -25.66 -9.29
N SER A 150 15.00 -26.82 -8.96
CA SER A 150 14.26 -27.95 -8.39
C SER A 150 13.78 -27.66 -6.96
N GLY A 151 12.73 -28.35 -6.52
CA GLY A 151 12.18 -28.26 -5.16
C GLY A 151 13.22 -28.56 -4.07
N ASN A 152 14.23 -29.39 -4.37
CA ASN A 152 15.33 -29.72 -3.44
C ASN A 152 16.22 -28.52 -3.10
N THR A 153 16.38 -27.57 -4.03
CA THR A 153 17.23 -26.38 -3.85
C THR A 153 16.42 -25.13 -3.50
N PHE A 154 15.09 -25.21 -3.60
CA PHE A 154 14.17 -24.09 -3.44
C PHE A 154 14.42 -23.26 -2.18
N ALA A 155 14.47 -23.91 -1.01
CA ALA A 155 14.61 -23.20 0.27
C ALA A 155 15.94 -22.42 0.35
N GLN A 156 17.05 -23.04 -0.05
CA GLN A 156 18.36 -22.41 -0.03
C GLN A 156 18.43 -21.24 -1.02
N THR A 157 17.87 -21.42 -2.23
CA THR A 157 17.84 -20.38 -3.25
C THR A 157 16.97 -19.19 -2.81
N CYS A 158 15.80 -19.43 -2.22
CA CYS A 158 14.95 -18.38 -1.66
C CYS A 158 15.68 -17.58 -0.57
N ARG A 159 16.35 -18.25 0.38
CA ARG A 159 17.13 -17.56 1.42
C ARG A 159 18.22 -16.68 0.80
N ALA A 160 18.98 -17.21 -0.17
CA ALA A 160 20.05 -16.45 -0.83
C ALA A 160 19.51 -15.25 -1.64
N ARG A 161 18.39 -15.40 -2.35
CA ARG A 161 17.76 -14.32 -3.11
C ARG A 161 17.23 -13.22 -2.18
N LEU A 162 16.56 -13.59 -1.08
CA LEU A 162 16.05 -12.63 -0.11
C LEU A 162 17.18 -11.92 0.66
N GLU A 163 18.25 -12.64 1.00
CA GLU A 163 19.46 -12.03 1.61
C GLU A 163 20.10 -11.01 0.66
N ALA A 164 20.26 -11.37 -0.62
CA ALA A 164 20.78 -10.44 -1.62
C ALA A 164 19.88 -9.20 -1.78
N ALA A 165 18.56 -9.40 -1.82
CA ALA A 165 17.57 -8.33 -1.92
C ALA A 165 17.58 -7.41 -0.69
N ALA A 166 17.83 -7.94 0.51
CA ALA A 166 17.89 -7.16 1.75
C ALA A 166 19.02 -6.11 1.77
N HIS A 167 19.98 -6.19 0.83
CA HIS A 167 21.02 -5.17 0.70
C HIS A 167 20.55 -3.87 0.04
N THR A 168 19.47 -3.91 -0.74
CA THR A 168 18.96 -2.76 -1.51
C THR A 168 17.51 -2.41 -1.21
N ALA A 169 16.69 -3.40 -0.87
CA ALA A 169 15.29 -3.19 -0.51
C ALA A 169 15.16 -2.53 0.86
N ILE A 170 14.11 -1.70 1.03
CA ILE A 170 13.81 -1.06 2.32
C ILE A 170 12.86 -1.90 3.18
N ALA A 171 12.15 -2.85 2.56
CA ALA A 171 11.18 -3.71 3.22
C ALA A 171 10.85 -4.94 2.36
N PHE A 172 10.17 -5.90 2.98
CA PHE A 172 9.51 -7.01 2.30
C PHE A 172 7.99 -6.85 2.32
N LYS A 173 7.30 -7.48 1.38
CA LYS A 173 5.83 -7.57 1.31
C LYS A 173 5.39 -9.01 1.18
N SER A 174 4.40 -9.40 1.98
CA SER A 174 3.61 -10.62 1.79
C SER A 174 2.20 -10.28 1.30
N ILE A 175 1.75 -11.02 0.30
CA ILE A 175 0.38 -11.03 -0.21
C ILE A 175 -0.37 -12.29 0.25
N ALA A 176 -0.03 -12.85 1.41
CA ALA A 176 -0.64 -14.08 1.95
C ALA A 176 -2.19 -14.03 1.95
N ALA A 177 -2.79 -12.88 2.24
CA ALA A 177 -4.24 -12.67 2.19
C ALA A 177 -4.86 -13.06 0.84
N TYR A 178 -4.23 -12.70 -0.29
CA TYR A 178 -4.66 -13.07 -1.65
C TYR A 178 -4.47 -14.55 -2.01
N ARG A 179 -3.71 -15.31 -1.20
CA ARG A 179 -3.28 -16.67 -1.53
C ARG A 179 -3.92 -17.69 -0.61
N VAL A 180 -3.58 -17.58 0.67
CA VAL A 180 -3.90 -18.58 1.68
C VAL A 180 -4.60 -17.98 2.88
N GLY A 181 -4.97 -16.70 2.86
CA GLY A 181 -5.52 -15.97 3.99
C GLY A 181 -4.48 -15.64 5.08
N LEU A 182 -4.93 -14.96 6.12
CA LEU A 182 -4.09 -14.45 7.21
C LEU A 182 -4.02 -15.38 8.44
N ASP A 183 -4.78 -16.48 8.44
CA ASP A 183 -4.70 -17.53 9.46
C ASP A 183 -3.44 -18.38 9.23
N LEU A 184 -2.30 -17.84 9.68
CA LEU A 184 -0.98 -18.42 9.55
C LEU A 184 -0.52 -18.93 10.91
N ALA A 185 -0.20 -20.22 10.98
CA ALA A 185 0.33 -20.82 12.20
C ALA A 185 1.66 -20.13 12.59
N PRO A 186 1.88 -19.83 13.88
CA PRO A 186 2.98 -18.97 14.31
C PRO A 186 4.35 -19.65 14.24
N GLU A 187 4.42 -20.98 14.23
CA GLU A 187 5.70 -21.68 14.31
C GLU A 187 6.54 -21.47 13.05
N ARG A 188 7.85 -21.72 13.16
CA ARG A 188 8.72 -21.83 11.99
C ARG A 188 8.46 -23.19 11.31
N PRO A 189 8.20 -23.24 10.00
CA PRO A 189 8.22 -24.51 9.27
C PRO A 189 9.56 -25.22 9.40
N SER A 190 9.55 -26.55 9.51
CA SER A 190 10.79 -27.32 9.44
C SER A 190 11.33 -27.37 8.00
N ASP A 191 12.64 -27.53 7.82
CA ASP A 191 13.22 -27.68 6.47
C ASP A 191 12.63 -28.88 5.71
N ALA A 192 12.21 -29.94 6.42
CA ALA A 192 11.52 -31.08 5.84
C ALA A 192 10.13 -30.71 5.31
N ASP A 193 9.35 -29.93 6.06
CA ASP A 193 8.03 -29.47 5.61
C ASP A 193 8.15 -28.55 4.38
N VAL A 194 9.14 -27.66 4.37
CA VAL A 194 9.42 -26.77 3.24
C VAL A 194 9.82 -27.56 2.01
N LEU A 195 10.70 -28.56 2.15
CA LEU A 195 11.10 -29.43 1.05
C LEU A 195 9.90 -30.19 0.46
N ILE A 196 9.05 -30.78 1.31
CA ILE A 196 7.85 -31.51 0.87
C ILE A 196 6.89 -30.57 0.14
N ALA A 197 6.67 -29.37 0.67
CA ALA A 197 5.78 -28.39 0.05
C ALA A 197 6.32 -27.88 -1.30
N ALA A 198 7.63 -27.61 -1.40
CA ALA A 198 8.28 -27.20 -2.65
C ALA A 198 8.22 -28.30 -3.71
N ALA A 199 8.50 -29.55 -3.35
CA ALA A 199 8.40 -30.69 -4.27
C ALA A 199 6.97 -30.92 -4.77
N ARG A 200 5.96 -30.72 -3.91
CA ARG A 200 4.55 -30.76 -4.34
C ARG A 200 4.26 -29.65 -5.35
N TRP A 201 4.66 -28.41 -5.05
CA TRP A 201 4.41 -27.28 -5.94
C TRP A 201 5.10 -27.45 -7.30
N GLU A 202 6.34 -27.92 -7.32
CA GLU A 202 7.06 -28.30 -8.54
C GLU A 202 6.29 -29.36 -9.35
N SER A 203 5.77 -30.40 -8.68
CA SER A 203 4.99 -31.45 -9.34
C SER A 203 3.68 -30.92 -9.93
N GLU A 204 2.99 -30.00 -9.25
CA GLU A 204 1.76 -29.36 -9.75
C GLU A 204 2.05 -28.55 -11.01
N ILE A 205 3.13 -27.75 -11.00
CA ILE A 205 3.60 -26.99 -12.17
C ILE A 205 3.93 -27.94 -13.34
N ALA A 206 4.62 -29.05 -13.07
CA ALA A 206 4.95 -30.05 -14.09
C ALA A 206 3.70 -30.71 -14.72
N THR A 207 2.56 -30.72 -14.00
CA THR A 207 1.26 -31.18 -14.53
C THR A 207 0.47 -30.11 -15.28
N GLY A 208 1.01 -28.89 -15.40
CA GLY A 208 0.44 -27.79 -16.17
C GLY A 208 -0.28 -26.73 -15.33
N GLU A 209 -0.23 -26.80 -14.00
CA GLU A 209 -0.74 -25.73 -13.13
C GLU A 209 0.11 -24.46 -13.28
N PRO A 210 -0.50 -23.26 -13.18
CA PRO A 210 0.25 -22.01 -13.26
C PRO A 210 1.21 -21.86 -12.07
N ILE A 211 2.32 -21.14 -12.28
CA ILE A 211 3.24 -20.78 -11.20
C ILE A 211 2.58 -19.74 -10.29
N ARG A 212 1.79 -20.23 -9.33
CA ARG A 212 1.10 -19.44 -8.33
C ARG A 212 1.29 -20.08 -6.96
N LEU A 213 2.06 -19.40 -6.10
CA LEU A 213 2.27 -19.85 -4.74
C LEU A 213 0.97 -19.81 -3.92
N ASN A 214 0.40 -20.98 -3.63
CA ASN A 214 -0.80 -21.17 -2.81
C ASN A 214 -0.56 -22.15 -1.66
N ASP A 215 0.62 -22.09 -1.04
CA ASP A 215 1.02 -23.00 0.03
C ASP A 215 1.32 -22.26 1.33
N ARG A 216 0.61 -22.62 2.42
CA ARG A 216 0.78 -21.97 3.74
C ARG A 216 2.16 -22.21 4.34
N THR A 217 2.77 -23.38 4.12
CA THR A 217 4.09 -23.72 4.67
C THR A 217 5.17 -22.88 4.00
N LEU A 218 5.14 -22.78 2.68
CA LEU A 218 6.10 -21.96 1.92
C LEU A 218 5.93 -20.46 2.20
N ILE A 219 4.69 -19.96 2.31
CA ILE A 219 4.43 -18.56 2.70
C ILE A 219 5.00 -18.26 4.10
N ARG A 220 4.74 -19.13 5.09
CA ARG A 220 5.33 -18.99 6.44
C ARG A 220 6.85 -19.05 6.42
N PHE A 221 7.44 -19.92 5.60
CA PHE A 221 8.88 -20.02 5.43
C PHE A 221 9.49 -18.71 4.92
N LEU A 222 8.86 -18.08 3.92
CA LEU A 222 9.30 -16.79 3.38
C LEU A 222 9.17 -15.68 4.42
N ILE A 223 8.05 -15.62 5.15
CA ILE A 223 7.82 -14.63 6.22
C ILE A 223 8.88 -14.76 7.30
N TRP A 224 9.14 -15.97 7.82
CA TRP A 224 10.17 -16.18 8.84
C TRP A 224 11.59 -15.88 8.32
N THR A 225 11.85 -16.15 7.04
CA THR A 225 13.12 -15.74 6.41
C THR A 225 13.25 -14.21 6.37
N ALA A 226 12.17 -13.49 6.02
CA ALA A 226 12.16 -12.03 6.06
C ALA A 226 12.32 -11.47 7.49
N VAL A 227 11.72 -12.11 8.49
CA VAL A 227 11.90 -11.76 9.91
C VAL A 227 13.37 -11.89 10.31
N ASP A 228 14.03 -12.99 9.92
CA ASP A 228 15.45 -13.21 10.22
C ASP A 228 16.37 -12.17 9.57
N LEU A 229 15.97 -11.59 8.43
CA LEU A 229 16.71 -10.54 7.72
C LEU A 229 16.55 -9.15 8.36
N GLY A 230 15.59 -8.95 9.27
CA GLY A 230 15.51 -7.76 10.10
C GLY A 230 14.94 -6.49 9.42
N LEU A 231 14.45 -6.60 8.18
CA LEU A 231 13.78 -5.50 7.48
C LEU A 231 12.28 -5.45 7.82
N PRO A 232 11.64 -4.26 7.78
CA PRO A 232 10.20 -4.14 7.92
C PRO A 232 9.43 -5.07 6.97
N ILE A 233 8.31 -5.63 7.43
CA ILE A 233 7.48 -6.56 6.63
C ILE A 233 6.06 -6.02 6.52
N GLN A 234 5.60 -5.86 5.28
CA GLN A 234 4.25 -5.45 4.94
C GLN A 234 3.37 -6.68 4.71
N PHE A 235 2.13 -6.63 5.18
CA PHE A 235 1.10 -7.62 4.90
C PHE A 235 -0.08 -6.94 4.25
N HIS A 236 -0.53 -7.45 3.11
CA HIS A 236 -1.84 -7.05 2.60
C HIS A 236 -2.94 -7.53 3.54
N VAL A 237 -3.91 -6.68 3.87
CA VAL A 237 -5.05 -6.97 4.74
C VAL A 237 -6.33 -6.37 4.16
N GLY A 238 -7.40 -7.16 4.16
CA GLY A 238 -8.73 -6.70 3.77
C GLY A 238 -8.94 -6.59 2.25
N TYR A 239 -9.32 -5.39 1.81
CA TYR A 239 -9.87 -5.10 0.47
C TYR A 239 -8.95 -5.55 -0.67
N GLY A 240 -9.46 -6.38 -1.57
CA GLY A 240 -8.75 -6.90 -2.74
C GLY A 240 -9.71 -7.35 -3.85
N ASP A 241 -9.18 -8.11 -4.80
CA ASP A 241 -9.86 -8.62 -5.99
C ASP A 241 -10.84 -9.78 -5.71
N ALA A 242 -11.46 -10.30 -6.77
CA ALA A 242 -12.42 -11.40 -6.68
C ALA A 242 -11.80 -12.76 -6.30
N ASP A 243 -10.48 -12.92 -6.44
CA ASP A 243 -9.76 -14.12 -6.01
C ASP A 243 -9.54 -14.15 -4.48
N THR A 244 -9.72 -13.00 -3.82
CA THR A 244 -9.49 -12.84 -2.38
C THR A 244 -10.70 -13.32 -1.57
N ASP A 245 -10.48 -14.31 -0.70
CA ASP A 245 -11.44 -14.62 0.36
C ASP A 245 -11.33 -13.58 1.49
N LEU A 246 -12.11 -12.50 1.36
CA LEU A 246 -12.07 -11.36 2.28
C LEU A 246 -12.33 -11.76 3.73
N ALA A 247 -13.11 -12.82 3.99
CA ALA A 247 -13.34 -13.32 5.36
C ALA A 247 -12.06 -13.83 6.02
N ARG A 248 -11.08 -14.26 5.21
CA ARG A 248 -9.76 -14.73 5.66
C ARG A 248 -8.71 -13.62 5.60
N GLY A 249 -9.12 -12.41 5.21
CA GLY A 249 -8.31 -11.19 5.20
C GLY A 249 -8.44 -10.35 6.47
N ASP A 250 -9.16 -10.82 7.52
CA ASP A 250 -9.23 -10.14 8.82
C ASP A 250 -7.86 -10.17 9.53
N PRO A 251 -7.28 -9.02 9.91
CA PRO A 251 -5.97 -8.98 10.54
C PRO A 251 -5.92 -9.63 11.92
N LEU A 252 -7.05 -9.86 12.61
CA LEU A 252 -7.06 -10.59 13.89
C LEU A 252 -6.52 -12.02 13.74
N LEU A 253 -6.59 -12.60 12.54
CA LEU A 253 -6.04 -13.91 12.24
C LEU A 253 -4.50 -13.93 12.33
N LEU A 254 -3.82 -12.79 12.18
CA LEU A 254 -2.37 -12.67 12.34
C LEU A 254 -1.91 -12.65 13.81
N MET A 255 -2.82 -12.53 14.79
CA MET A 255 -2.45 -12.39 16.19
C MET A 255 -1.45 -13.45 16.71
N PRO A 256 -1.57 -14.75 16.36
CA PRO A 256 -0.57 -15.74 16.78
C PRO A 256 0.82 -15.41 16.23
N LEU A 257 0.92 -15.04 14.95
CA LEU A 257 2.19 -14.68 14.31
C LEU A 257 2.77 -13.40 14.92
N LEU A 258 1.95 -12.36 15.12
CA LEU A 258 2.37 -11.11 15.77
C LEU A 258 2.93 -11.33 17.18
N ARG A 259 2.36 -12.27 17.95
CA ARG A 259 2.94 -12.67 19.25
C ARG A 259 4.30 -13.35 19.08
N ALA A 260 4.44 -14.20 18.08
CA ALA A 260 5.69 -14.93 17.84
C ALA A 260 6.83 -14.03 17.32
N THR A 261 6.50 -12.90 16.69
CA THR A 261 7.48 -11.95 16.14
C THR A 261 7.76 -10.73 17.03
N ALA A 262 7.06 -10.58 18.16
CA ALA A 262 7.14 -9.38 19.00
C ALA A 262 8.56 -9.05 19.48
N ASP A 263 9.33 -10.08 19.84
CA ASP A 263 10.69 -9.90 20.37
C ASP A 263 11.77 -9.90 19.26
N CYS A 264 11.38 -9.98 17.98
CA CYS A 264 12.33 -10.01 16.86
C CYS A 264 12.85 -8.62 16.45
N GLY A 265 12.24 -7.54 16.95
CA GLY A 265 12.64 -6.17 16.61
C GLY A 265 12.33 -5.74 15.17
N VAL A 266 11.43 -6.47 14.50
CA VAL A 266 11.02 -6.23 13.11
C VAL A 266 9.67 -5.50 13.08
N PRO A 267 9.60 -4.29 12.49
CA PRO A 267 8.32 -3.62 12.26
C PRO A 267 7.44 -4.40 11.29
N ILE A 268 6.16 -4.55 11.63
CA ILE A 268 5.14 -5.17 10.79
C ILE A 268 4.09 -4.12 10.41
N MET A 269 3.86 -3.94 9.11
CA MET A 269 2.85 -3.02 8.59
C MET A 269 1.66 -3.83 8.06
N LEU A 270 0.48 -3.58 8.61
CA LEU A 270 -0.79 -4.10 8.09
C LEU A 270 -1.35 -3.10 7.10
N LEU A 271 -1.42 -3.47 5.83
CA LEU A 271 -1.80 -2.58 4.74
C LEU A 271 -3.29 -2.68 4.40
N HIS A 272 -3.85 -1.52 4.06
CA HIS A 272 -5.21 -1.18 3.62
C HIS A 272 -6.27 -1.36 4.70
N ASN A 273 -6.33 -2.54 5.29
CA ASN A 273 -7.17 -2.93 6.41
C ASN A 273 -8.68 -2.82 6.22
N TYR A 274 -9.24 -2.05 5.27
CA TYR A 274 -10.70 -1.97 5.06
C TYR A 274 -11.27 -3.35 4.68
N PRO A 275 -12.41 -3.80 5.27
CA PRO A 275 -13.28 -3.11 6.22
C PRO A 275 -12.92 -3.33 7.71
N PHE A 276 -11.76 -3.92 7.99
CA PHE A 276 -11.24 -4.30 9.31
C PHE A 276 -10.29 -3.27 9.95
N HIS A 277 -10.29 -2.01 9.52
CA HIS A 277 -9.39 -0.96 10.05
C HIS A 277 -9.48 -0.78 11.57
N ARG A 278 -10.64 -1.02 12.18
CA ARG A 278 -10.78 -1.05 13.65
C ARG A 278 -10.04 -2.22 14.31
N HIS A 279 -10.05 -3.41 13.69
CA HIS A 279 -9.28 -4.55 14.18
C HIS A 279 -7.78 -4.27 14.08
N ALA A 280 -7.34 -3.68 12.97
CA ALA A 280 -5.95 -3.26 12.79
C ALA A 280 -5.53 -2.21 13.85
N GLY A 281 -6.39 -1.21 14.12
CA GLY A 281 -6.14 -0.21 15.16
C GLY A 281 -6.00 -0.82 16.56
N TYR A 282 -6.82 -1.82 16.91
CA TYR A 282 -6.63 -2.61 18.14
C TYR A 282 -5.27 -3.33 18.15
N LEU A 283 -4.88 -3.99 17.06
CA LEU A 283 -3.59 -4.71 16.98
C LEU A 283 -2.40 -3.77 17.13
N ALA A 284 -2.42 -2.60 16.48
CA ALA A 284 -1.41 -1.57 16.64
C ALA A 284 -1.32 -1.02 18.06
N GLN A 285 -2.42 -1.08 18.83
CA GLN A 285 -2.42 -0.67 20.23
C GLN A 285 -1.79 -1.72 21.14
N VAL A 286 -2.00 -3.01 20.86
CA VAL A 286 -1.52 -4.11 21.72
C VAL A 286 -0.14 -4.64 21.35
N PHE A 287 0.33 -4.42 20.12
CA PHE A 287 1.66 -4.81 19.65
C PHE A 287 2.45 -3.56 19.23
N ASP A 288 3.55 -3.30 19.92
CA ASP A 288 4.40 -2.11 19.73
C ASP A 288 5.11 -2.02 18.37
N HIS A 289 5.37 -3.18 17.76
CA HIS A 289 6.01 -3.32 16.44
C HIS A 289 4.99 -3.31 15.29
N VAL A 290 3.69 -3.13 15.55
CA VAL A 290 2.65 -3.11 14.52
C VAL A 290 2.28 -1.68 14.10
N PHE A 291 2.28 -1.48 12.79
CA PHE A 291 1.89 -0.25 12.10
C PHE A 291 0.73 -0.53 11.14
N VAL A 292 -0.07 0.50 10.87
CA VAL A 292 -1.34 0.37 10.13
C VAL A 292 -1.56 1.56 9.21
N ASP A 293 -2.23 1.32 8.09
CA ASP A 293 -2.71 2.35 7.18
C ASP A 293 -4.17 2.10 6.77
N VAL A 294 -4.71 3.00 5.94
CA VAL A 294 -6.01 2.84 5.27
C VAL A 294 -5.91 3.15 3.78
N GLY A 295 -4.71 2.95 3.19
CA GLY A 295 -4.49 3.08 1.75
C GLY A 295 -5.40 2.13 0.97
N LEU A 296 -5.47 2.28 -0.35
CA LEU A 296 -6.46 1.62 -1.23
C LEU A 296 -7.91 2.09 -1.03
N ALA A 297 -8.41 2.03 0.20
CA ALA A 297 -9.78 2.41 0.52
C ALA A 297 -10.01 3.91 0.32
N VAL A 298 -9.05 4.76 0.71
CA VAL A 298 -9.18 6.23 0.69
C VAL A 298 -9.60 6.78 -0.67
N GLN A 299 -9.01 6.31 -1.78
CA GLN A 299 -9.41 6.77 -3.12
C GLN A 299 -10.80 6.26 -3.54
N ASN A 300 -11.26 5.14 -2.98
CA ASN A 300 -12.45 4.41 -3.41
C ASN A 300 -13.74 4.79 -2.67
N VAL A 301 -13.65 5.22 -1.41
CA VAL A 301 -14.84 5.47 -0.57
C VAL A 301 -15.35 6.92 -0.61
N GLY A 302 -14.65 7.80 -1.34
CA GLY A 302 -14.95 9.21 -1.43
C GLY A 302 -14.66 9.98 -0.12
N ARG A 303 -14.77 11.32 -0.18
CA ARG A 303 -14.34 12.21 0.90
C ARG A 303 -14.93 11.88 2.27
N ARG A 304 -16.24 11.61 2.34
CA ARG A 304 -16.93 11.26 3.59
C ARG A 304 -16.46 9.91 4.13
N GLY A 305 -16.33 8.91 3.26
CA GLY A 305 -15.87 7.58 3.64
C GLY A 305 -14.45 7.62 4.19
N ALA A 306 -13.55 8.36 3.52
CA ALA A 306 -12.15 8.47 3.93
C ALA A 306 -12.03 9.11 5.32
N ALA A 307 -12.81 10.16 5.60
CA ALA A 307 -12.87 10.77 6.94
C ALA A 307 -13.42 9.80 8.00
N SER A 308 -14.47 9.02 7.68
CA SER A 308 -15.05 8.03 8.61
C SER A 308 -14.04 6.93 8.95
N ILE A 309 -13.43 6.30 7.94
CA ILE A 309 -12.47 5.21 8.13
C ILE A 309 -11.26 5.68 8.92
N LEU A 310 -10.72 6.86 8.59
CA LEU A 310 -9.59 7.43 9.33
C LEU A 310 -9.97 7.77 10.77
N ALA A 311 -11.15 8.35 11.01
CA ALA A 311 -11.63 8.63 12.36
C ALA A 311 -11.76 7.33 13.19
N GLU A 312 -12.31 6.27 12.60
CA GLU A 312 -12.51 4.97 13.23
C GLU A 312 -11.19 4.26 13.53
N LEU A 313 -10.20 4.33 12.63
CA LEU A 313 -8.86 3.80 12.89
C LEU A 313 -8.22 4.48 14.11
N LEU A 314 -8.35 5.81 14.18
CA LEU A 314 -7.76 6.66 15.22
C LEU A 314 -8.46 6.55 16.58
N GLU A 315 -9.56 5.78 16.70
CA GLU A 315 -10.22 5.50 17.99
C GLU A 315 -9.31 4.73 18.96
N LEU A 316 -8.53 3.77 18.45
CA LEU A 316 -7.65 2.91 19.26
C LEU A 316 -6.18 2.95 18.82
N ALA A 317 -5.92 3.12 17.52
CA ALA A 317 -4.56 3.08 17.01
C ALA A 317 -3.71 4.17 17.67
N PRO A 318 -2.54 3.85 18.26
CA PRO A 318 -1.59 4.86 18.66
C PRO A 318 -1.25 5.71 17.44
N PHE A 319 -1.31 7.05 17.56
CA PHE A 319 -0.97 7.93 16.43
C PHE A 319 0.44 7.73 15.90
N GLY A 320 1.34 7.13 16.70
CA GLY A 320 2.68 6.73 16.28
C GLY A 320 2.70 5.54 15.33
N SER A 321 1.65 4.72 15.28
CA SER A 321 1.57 3.50 14.48
C SER A 321 0.79 3.69 13.18
N VAL A 322 0.15 4.84 12.97
CA VAL A 322 -0.63 5.13 11.76
C VAL A 322 0.26 5.74 10.68
N LEU A 323 0.18 5.19 9.47
CA LEU A 323 0.97 5.56 8.29
C LEU A 323 0.06 6.01 7.15
N PHE A 324 0.63 6.78 6.21
CA PHE A 324 -0.02 7.12 4.94
C PHE A 324 0.48 6.22 3.83
N SER A 325 -0.42 5.52 3.14
CA SER A 325 -0.17 4.88 1.86
C SER A 325 -1.24 5.28 0.85
N THR A 326 -0.89 5.26 -0.44
CA THR A 326 -1.87 5.35 -1.52
C THR A 326 -2.38 3.99 -1.95
N ASP A 327 -1.50 2.97 -1.93
CA ASP A 327 -1.69 1.71 -2.65
C ASP A 327 -2.05 1.92 -4.14
N ALA A 328 -1.61 3.04 -4.72
CA ALA A 328 -1.94 3.36 -6.10
C ALA A 328 -1.18 2.43 -7.06
N PHE A 329 -1.92 1.82 -7.98
CA PHE A 329 -1.38 0.98 -9.05
C PHE A 329 -1.80 1.52 -10.43
N GLY A 330 -0.85 1.59 -11.35
CA GLY A 330 -1.09 1.79 -12.78
C GLY A 330 -1.48 3.22 -13.19
N LEU A 331 -2.29 3.94 -12.42
CA LEU A 331 -2.76 5.29 -12.75
C LEU A 331 -2.14 6.35 -11.82
N PRO A 332 -1.47 7.39 -12.36
CA PRO A 332 -1.00 8.52 -11.55
C PRO A 332 -2.16 9.32 -10.94
N GLU A 333 -3.36 9.19 -11.50
CA GLU A 333 -4.58 9.75 -10.93
C GLU A 333 -4.87 9.22 -9.53
N LEU A 334 -4.65 7.91 -9.28
CA LEU A 334 -4.95 7.30 -7.98
C LEU A 334 -4.03 7.84 -6.89
N TYR A 335 -2.76 8.10 -7.21
CA TYR A 335 -1.82 8.76 -6.32
C TYR A 335 -2.32 10.14 -5.88
N TYR A 336 -2.70 10.97 -6.86
CA TYR A 336 -3.17 12.33 -6.58
C TYR A 336 -4.50 12.34 -5.83
N VAL A 337 -5.45 11.50 -6.24
CA VAL A 337 -6.74 11.36 -5.55
C VAL A 337 -6.55 10.87 -4.11
N ALA A 338 -5.73 9.84 -3.88
CA ALA A 338 -5.47 9.32 -2.55
C ALA A 338 -4.80 10.37 -1.64
N ALA A 339 -3.75 11.05 -2.13
CA ALA A 339 -3.06 12.09 -1.37
C ALA A 339 -3.99 13.25 -0.98
N MET A 340 -4.81 13.73 -1.91
CA MET A 340 -5.73 14.83 -1.65
C MET A 340 -6.88 14.42 -0.72
N GLN A 341 -7.50 13.26 -0.94
CA GLN A 341 -8.57 12.77 -0.06
C GLN A 341 -8.06 12.45 1.34
N PHE A 342 -6.85 11.91 1.46
CA PHE A 342 -6.22 11.68 2.77
C PHE A 342 -6.00 12.98 3.53
N ARG A 343 -5.45 14.01 2.88
CA ARG A 343 -5.29 15.35 3.48
C ARG A 343 -6.64 15.94 3.91
N GLU A 344 -7.65 15.90 3.04
CA GLU A 344 -9.00 16.39 3.36
C GLU A 344 -9.61 15.62 4.56
N ALA A 345 -9.44 14.29 4.60
CA ALA A 345 -9.92 13.44 5.70
C ALA A 345 -9.20 13.75 7.01
N LEU A 346 -7.87 13.80 7.00
CA LEU A 346 -7.05 14.10 8.17
C LEU A 346 -7.35 15.49 8.73
N ALA A 347 -7.48 16.51 7.86
CA ALA A 347 -7.89 17.85 8.28
C ALA A 347 -9.27 17.82 8.95
N THR A 348 -10.25 17.14 8.34
CA THR A 348 -11.60 17.03 8.88
C THR A 348 -11.60 16.42 10.28
N VAL A 349 -10.91 15.28 10.47
CA VAL A 349 -10.83 14.59 11.76
C VAL A 349 -10.16 15.46 12.81
N VAL A 350 -9.03 16.08 12.49
CA VAL A 350 -8.25 16.88 13.43
C VAL A 350 -8.98 18.18 13.80
N GLU A 351 -9.57 18.87 12.84
CA GLU A 351 -10.32 20.11 13.07
C GLU A 351 -11.55 19.86 13.96
N GLU A 352 -12.27 18.77 13.74
CA GLU A 352 -13.40 18.37 14.58
C GLU A 352 -12.99 18.24 16.06
N ARG A 353 -11.86 17.57 16.34
CA ARG A 353 -11.33 17.40 17.71
C ARG A 353 -10.90 18.71 18.35
N VAL A 354 -10.32 19.63 17.58
CA VAL A 354 -9.95 20.97 18.07
C VAL A 354 -11.20 21.79 18.40
N VAL A 355 -12.21 21.78 17.52
CA VAL A 355 -13.49 22.49 17.74
C VAL A 355 -14.22 21.95 18.98
N GLN A 356 -14.19 20.64 19.19
CA GLN A 356 -14.75 19.97 20.38
C GLN A 356 -13.93 20.21 21.66
N ARG A 357 -12.71 20.79 21.53
CA ARG A 357 -11.74 21.00 22.62
C ARG A 357 -11.20 19.70 23.23
N ASP A 358 -11.27 18.60 22.49
CA ASP A 358 -10.63 17.35 22.86
C ASP A 358 -9.11 17.45 22.72
N TRP A 359 -8.64 18.11 21.65
CA TRP A 359 -7.22 18.24 21.31
C TRP A 359 -6.76 19.71 21.26
N SER A 360 -5.50 19.94 21.63
CA SER A 360 -4.85 21.24 21.42
C SER A 360 -4.44 21.40 19.95
N GLU A 361 -4.41 22.62 19.43
CA GLU A 361 -3.89 22.88 18.07
C GLU A 361 -2.44 22.40 17.91
N SER A 362 -1.63 22.51 18.96
CA SER A 362 -0.24 22.08 18.92
C SER A 362 -0.11 20.57 18.79
N ASP A 363 -0.92 19.80 19.51
CA ASP A 363 -0.95 18.34 19.39
C ASP A 363 -1.47 17.91 18.04
N SER A 364 -2.53 18.55 17.56
CA SER A 364 -3.09 18.35 16.22
C SER A 364 -2.04 18.49 15.12
N ARG A 365 -1.25 19.57 15.12
CA ARG A 365 -0.15 19.76 14.15
C ARG A 365 0.93 18.67 14.27
N ARG A 366 1.21 18.22 15.49
CA ARG A 366 2.18 17.12 15.73
C ARG A 366 1.66 15.81 15.15
N ILE A 367 0.41 15.45 15.41
CA ILE A 367 -0.23 14.23 14.88
C ILE A 367 -0.23 14.23 13.36
N VAL A 368 -0.54 15.36 12.72
CA VAL A 368 -0.51 15.50 11.25
C VAL A 368 0.87 15.16 10.69
N ARG A 369 1.95 15.67 11.29
CA ARG A 369 3.32 15.35 10.85
C ARG A 369 3.71 13.90 11.13
N MET A 370 3.27 13.37 12.27
CA MET A 370 3.53 11.97 12.63
C MET A 370 2.98 11.02 11.58
N ILE A 371 1.69 11.14 11.31
CA ILE A 371 0.97 10.27 10.37
C ILE A 371 1.45 10.51 8.93
N GLY A 372 1.64 11.78 8.54
CA GLY A 372 2.01 12.11 7.17
C GLY A 372 3.37 11.55 6.76
N SER A 373 4.37 11.56 7.65
CA SER A 373 5.69 11.06 7.28
C SER A 373 6.63 10.62 8.40
N GLN A 374 6.57 11.19 9.61
CA GLN A 374 7.56 10.88 10.64
C GLN A 374 7.49 9.43 11.13
N ASN A 375 6.29 8.85 11.18
CA ASN A 375 6.12 7.45 11.57
C ASN A 375 6.75 6.51 10.54
N ALA A 376 6.56 6.76 9.24
CA ALA A 376 7.18 5.98 8.19
C ALA A 376 8.71 6.11 8.22
N ARG A 377 9.26 7.33 8.34
CA ARG A 377 10.71 7.52 8.46
C ARG A 377 11.31 6.76 9.64
N ARG A 378 10.59 6.70 10.77
CA ARG A 378 11.00 5.91 11.95
C ARG A 378 10.91 4.40 11.71
N ALA A 379 9.78 3.91 11.20
CA ALA A 379 9.54 2.47 11.01
C ALA A 379 10.50 1.87 9.98
N TYR A 380 10.74 2.58 8.88
CA TYR A 380 11.59 2.13 7.78
C TYR A 380 13.03 2.65 7.84
N ARG A 381 13.39 3.40 8.90
CA ARG A 381 14.76 3.90 9.11
C ARG A 381 15.27 4.77 7.94
N LEU A 382 14.39 5.54 7.29
CA LEU A 382 14.69 6.30 6.06
C LEU A 382 15.73 7.42 6.24
N ASP A 383 15.96 7.87 7.48
CA ASP A 383 16.90 8.94 7.82
C ASP A 383 18.27 8.41 8.32
N SER A 384 18.51 7.10 8.22
CA SER A 384 19.67 6.42 8.85
C SER A 384 20.85 6.22 7.92
#